data_AF-H2XZV5-F1
#
_entry.id   AF-H2XZV5-F1
#
_cell.length_a   1.000
_cell.length_b   1.000
_cell.length_c   1.000
_cell.angle_alpha   90.00
_cell.angle_beta   90.00
_cell.angle_gamma   90.00
#
_symmetry.space_group_name_H-M   'P 1'
#
loop_
_entity.id
_entity.type
_entity.pdbx_description
1 polymer ?
#
loop_
_entity_poly.entity_id
_entity_poly.type
_entity_poly.pdbx_seq_one_letter_code
_entity_poly.pdbx_strand_id
1 'polypeptide(L)'
;IHTTNLCSKYVQCTDGSDEYNCFVDGKLKCFQCLDGKLIISPKQVCDGVVDCYDLSDECICENKKVCNEVLGNSKGVCNQGTLFCNGTCMKAESVLCNQSINCGDNYLKYCTSTQAEESSLDKILCRNHIHMLHAGTRCDGIVDCPCLNKEWGCSSGYDEINCSNRFYCSNDSNSFKHISPSQKCDGVVHCDNGIDELESLCGATRFYCLNKEPLSVSLDQVENGIHDCTDGSDECPANSNRTSIFSSPLEMIGNPFLRALFWIMGLLALFGNLAVFLVTIKQMVKPVNLPVKHACLWFVANLSLSDFLMSVYLLAVSIKGLQFSSRYCYHDQEWRSSQLCSILGALVVISTQASAFILTAMTTFRLISTFNPFLTRAVSRAWYIMPVLVFWCIAVILGMFPLLELNSVYFVTGVWFPNYFFAKQKVGKAEMNEIAKTISQLKSQYNYPINWPDT
;
A
#
# COMPACT_ATOMS: atom_id res chain seq x y z
N ILE A 1 -13.19 39.77 21.08
CA ILE A 1 -11.97 40.52 21.49
C ILE A 1 -11.87 41.79 20.64
N HIS A 2 -11.62 42.95 21.24
CA HIS A 2 -11.37 44.19 20.50
C HIS A 2 -10.02 44.08 19.74
N THR A 3 -9.95 44.61 18.52
CA THR A 3 -8.78 44.57 17.61
C THR A 3 -7.48 45.17 18.17
N THR A 4 -7.52 45.76 19.37
CA THR A 4 -6.39 46.39 20.06
C THR A 4 -5.51 45.42 20.85
N ASN A 5 -5.90 44.15 20.98
CA ASN A 5 -5.18 43.16 21.81
C ASN A 5 -4.39 42.11 21.01
N LEU A 6 -4.33 42.21 19.68
CA LEU A 6 -3.47 41.39 18.81
C LEU A 6 -2.01 41.80 18.94
N CYS A 7 -1.07 40.83 18.94
CA CYS A 7 0.37 41.08 19.06
C CYS A 7 0.68 42.07 20.19
N SER A 8 -0.07 41.97 21.28
CA SER A 8 -0.02 42.96 22.37
C SER A 8 1.06 42.60 23.39
N LYS A 9 1.86 41.55 23.12
CA LYS A 9 2.76 40.86 24.04
C LYS A 9 2.04 40.17 25.21
N TYR A 10 0.72 40.04 25.12
CA TYR A 10 -0.11 39.38 26.10
C TYR A 10 -0.80 38.23 25.41
N VAL A 11 -0.31 37.01 25.66
CA VAL A 11 -0.89 35.77 25.14
C VAL A 11 -2.30 35.59 25.71
N GLN A 12 -3.28 35.52 24.81
CA GLN A 12 -4.71 35.34 25.06
C GLN A 12 -5.22 33.99 24.58
N CYS A 13 -4.54 33.36 23.61
CA CYS A 13 -4.86 32.01 23.16
C CYS A 13 -3.84 31.04 23.82
N THR A 14 -4.32 29.90 24.32
CA THR A 14 -3.58 28.97 25.17
C THR A 14 -2.26 28.47 24.57
N ASP A 15 -2.15 28.44 23.24
CA ASP A 15 -0.96 28.02 22.50
C ASP A 15 -0.07 29.19 22.02
N GLY A 16 -0.39 30.44 22.37
CA GLY A 16 0.35 31.63 21.93
C GLY A 16 0.11 32.02 20.47
N SER A 17 -0.86 31.41 19.79
CA SER A 17 -1.17 31.69 18.38
C SER A 17 -1.61 33.14 18.12
N ASP A 18 -2.07 33.85 19.15
CA ASP A 18 -2.41 35.27 19.07
C ASP A 18 -1.19 36.21 19.05
N GLU A 19 0.01 35.68 19.30
CA GLU A 19 1.29 36.40 19.23
C GLU A 19 2.20 35.90 18.09
N TYR A 20 2.02 34.66 17.59
CA TYR A 20 2.79 34.08 16.48
C TYR A 20 1.90 33.75 15.26
N ASN A 21 2.10 34.48 14.15
CA ASN A 21 1.42 34.27 12.86
C ASN A 21 -0.10 34.56 12.86
N CYS A 22 -0.49 35.72 13.40
CA CYS A 22 -1.87 36.12 13.71
C CYS A 22 -2.85 36.27 12.53
N PHE A 23 -2.41 36.14 11.27
CA PHE A 23 -3.22 36.41 10.09
C PHE A 23 -3.11 35.31 9.02
N VAL A 24 -4.27 34.76 8.64
CA VAL A 24 -4.52 34.23 7.29
C VAL A 24 -5.83 34.88 6.82
N ASP A 25 -5.79 35.58 5.68
CA ASP A 25 -6.95 36.27 5.06
C ASP A 25 -7.61 37.42 5.87
N GLY A 26 -6.86 38.14 6.70
CA GLY A 26 -7.34 39.38 7.31
C GLY A 26 -8.27 39.21 8.53
N LYS A 27 -8.38 38.01 9.10
CA LYS A 27 -9.15 37.75 10.33
C LYS A 27 -8.32 37.00 11.37
N LEU A 28 -8.49 37.40 12.63
CA LEU A 28 -7.96 36.69 13.80
C LEU A 28 -8.63 35.33 13.90
N LYS A 29 -7.84 34.26 14.01
CA LYS A 29 -8.35 32.90 14.15
C LYS A 29 -8.02 32.43 15.58
N CYS A 30 -8.82 32.84 16.55
CA CYS A 30 -9.00 32.09 17.80
C CYS A 30 -10.49 31.76 17.91
N PHE A 31 -10.78 30.56 18.42
CA PHE A 31 -12.16 30.10 18.58
C PHE A 31 -12.58 30.39 20.02
N GLN A 32 -13.59 31.24 20.19
CA GLN A 32 -14.21 31.43 21.50
C GLN A 32 -15.26 30.33 21.67
N CYS A 33 -15.15 29.56 22.75
CA CYS A 33 -16.18 28.59 23.13
C CYS A 33 -17.53 29.32 23.27
N LEU A 34 -18.66 28.66 22.98
CA LEU A 34 -19.96 29.33 22.96
C LEU A 34 -20.42 29.78 24.36
N ASP A 35 -19.89 29.19 25.43
CA ASP A 35 -20.05 29.64 26.81
C ASP A 35 -19.34 30.98 27.10
N GLY A 36 -18.48 31.43 26.18
CA GLY A 36 -17.73 32.67 26.25
C GLY A 36 -16.59 32.68 27.27
N LYS A 37 -16.33 31.56 27.97
CA LYS A 37 -15.38 31.49 29.08
C LYS A 37 -13.96 31.22 28.62
N LEU A 38 -13.81 30.36 27.61
CA LEU A 38 -12.53 29.92 27.11
C LEU A 38 -12.33 30.34 25.66
N ILE A 39 -11.09 30.66 25.32
CA ILE A 39 -10.65 30.98 23.96
C ILE A 39 -9.53 30.02 23.63
N ILE A 40 -9.73 29.22 22.59
CA ILE A 40 -8.84 28.13 22.17
C ILE A 40 -8.28 28.39 20.78
N SER A 41 -7.23 27.64 20.43
CA SER A 41 -6.64 27.66 19.11
C SER A 41 -7.59 27.06 18.06
N PRO A 42 -7.61 27.54 16.81
CA PRO A 42 -8.34 26.87 15.73
C PRO A 42 -7.88 25.44 15.44
N LYS A 43 -6.68 25.06 15.91
CA LYS A 43 -6.18 23.69 15.79
C LYS A 43 -6.83 22.72 16.79
N GLN A 44 -7.39 23.26 17.87
CA GLN A 44 -8.12 22.53 18.92
C GLN A 44 -9.62 22.47 18.62
N VAL A 45 -10.04 22.78 17.39
CA VAL A 45 -11.44 22.71 16.98
C VAL A 45 -11.57 21.50 16.07
N CYS A 46 -12.44 20.55 16.44
CA CYS A 46 -12.64 19.29 15.72
C CYS A 46 -11.39 18.38 15.69
N ASP A 47 -10.53 18.47 16.70
CA ASP A 47 -9.34 17.62 16.81
C ASP A 47 -9.63 16.30 17.55
N GLY A 48 -10.88 16.13 17.98
CA GLY A 48 -11.34 14.95 18.69
C GLY A 48 -11.03 15.00 20.18
N VAL A 49 -10.52 16.12 20.70
CA VAL A 49 -10.32 16.38 22.13
C VAL A 49 -11.37 17.40 22.56
N VAL A 50 -11.84 17.31 23.81
CA VAL A 50 -12.78 18.31 24.33
C VAL A 50 -12.00 19.31 25.17
N ASP A 51 -11.71 20.45 24.57
CA ASP A 51 -11.06 21.63 25.12
C ASP A 51 -12.09 22.66 25.62
N CYS A 52 -13.25 22.78 24.97
CA CYS A 52 -14.33 23.66 25.43
C CYS A 52 -15.27 22.95 26.43
N TYR A 53 -15.52 23.58 27.58
CA TYR A 53 -16.42 23.01 28.61
C TYR A 53 -17.87 22.81 28.15
N ASP A 54 -18.31 23.60 27.17
CA ASP A 54 -19.63 23.48 26.55
C ASP A 54 -19.63 22.55 25.32
N LEU A 55 -18.52 21.86 25.06
CA LEU A 55 -18.29 20.95 23.95
C LEU A 55 -18.38 21.61 22.57
N SER A 56 -18.31 22.95 22.49
CA SER A 56 -18.52 23.68 21.25
C SER A 56 -17.47 23.41 20.19
N ASP A 57 -16.25 23.15 20.61
CA ASP A 57 -15.13 22.71 19.79
C ASP A 57 -15.37 21.39 19.03
N GLU A 58 -16.09 20.44 19.63
CA GLU A 58 -16.33 19.11 19.05
C GLU A 58 -17.77 18.89 18.56
N CYS A 59 -18.74 19.61 19.11
CA CYS A 59 -20.16 19.47 18.77
C CYS A 59 -20.59 20.27 17.54
N ILE A 60 -19.78 21.23 17.12
CA ILE A 60 -20.05 22.09 15.95
C ILE A 60 -19.47 21.48 14.67
N CYS A 61 -18.65 20.44 14.78
CA CYS A 61 -18.00 19.74 13.69
C CYS A 61 -18.97 18.93 12.80
N GLU A 62 -18.57 18.64 11.56
CA GLU A 62 -19.30 17.72 10.69
C GLU A 62 -19.36 16.30 11.30
N ASN A 63 -18.25 15.85 11.89
CA ASN A 63 -18.18 14.58 12.60
C ASN A 63 -18.44 14.79 14.10
N LYS A 64 -19.65 14.42 14.56
CA LYS A 64 -20.09 14.63 15.95
C LYS A 64 -19.88 13.41 16.84
N LYS A 65 -18.95 12.53 16.49
CA LYS A 65 -18.74 11.26 17.22
C LYS A 65 -18.37 11.52 18.68
N VAL A 66 -17.34 12.33 18.93
CA VAL A 66 -16.86 12.69 20.28
C VAL A 66 -17.96 13.42 21.05
N CYS A 67 -18.62 14.40 20.42
CA CYS A 67 -19.76 15.10 21.00
C CYS A 67 -20.90 14.15 21.45
N ASN A 68 -21.27 13.17 20.64
CA ASN A 68 -22.35 12.22 20.96
C ASN A 68 -21.91 11.21 22.02
N GLU A 69 -20.66 10.76 21.99
CA GLU A 69 -20.08 9.87 23.01
C GLU A 69 -20.06 10.55 24.38
N VAL A 70 -19.72 11.84 24.43
CA VAL A 70 -19.67 12.61 25.68
C VAL A 70 -21.06 13.05 26.14
N LEU A 71 -21.90 13.64 25.27
CA LEU A 71 -23.23 14.11 25.70
C LEU A 71 -24.17 12.94 26.05
N GLY A 72 -24.07 11.78 25.39
CA GLY A 72 -24.91 10.62 25.66
C GLY A 72 -26.39 10.96 25.91
N ASN A 73 -26.92 10.51 27.05
CA ASN A 73 -28.29 10.82 27.51
C ASN A 73 -28.42 12.20 28.20
N SER A 74 -27.32 12.91 28.48
CA SER A 74 -27.31 14.16 29.23
C SER A 74 -28.12 15.27 28.55
N LYS A 75 -28.16 15.27 27.20
CA LYS A 75 -28.91 16.26 26.41
C LYS A 75 -30.42 16.26 26.67
N GLY A 76 -30.97 15.13 27.11
CA GLY A 76 -32.39 14.97 27.43
C GLY A 76 -32.74 15.09 28.92
N VAL A 77 -31.73 15.08 29.80
CA VAL A 77 -31.92 14.97 31.26
C VAL A 77 -31.44 16.22 32.00
N CYS A 78 -30.40 16.90 31.49
CA CYS A 78 -29.73 18.02 32.15
C CYS A 78 -29.84 19.31 31.33
N ASN A 79 -29.75 20.45 32.03
CA ASN A 79 -29.80 21.78 31.41
C ASN A 79 -28.46 22.09 30.69
N GLN A 80 -28.46 23.07 29.79
CA GLN A 80 -27.24 23.53 29.11
C GLN A 80 -26.10 23.87 30.10
N GLY A 81 -24.88 23.44 29.79
CA GLY A 81 -23.70 23.60 30.65
C GLY A 81 -23.59 22.58 31.80
N THR A 82 -24.48 21.59 31.86
CA THR A 82 -24.44 20.49 32.83
C THR A 82 -24.50 19.13 32.16
N LEU A 83 -23.75 18.17 32.70
CA LEU A 83 -23.67 16.79 32.22
C LEU A 83 -24.24 15.84 33.28
N PHE A 84 -24.90 14.77 32.83
CA PHE A 84 -25.54 13.81 33.72
C PHE A 84 -24.50 12.83 34.27
N CYS A 85 -24.28 12.87 35.58
CA CYS A 85 -23.29 12.09 36.30
C CYS A 85 -23.89 11.42 37.54
N ASN A 86 -23.80 10.09 37.64
CA ASN A 86 -24.24 9.31 38.81
C ASN A 86 -25.64 9.70 39.34
N GLY A 87 -26.60 9.91 38.44
CA GLY A 87 -27.98 10.25 38.80
C GLY A 87 -28.23 11.74 39.09
N THR A 88 -27.22 12.61 38.97
CA THR A 88 -27.32 14.05 39.21
C THR A 88 -26.71 14.86 38.07
N CYS A 89 -27.22 16.06 37.81
CA CYS A 89 -26.62 16.96 36.82
C CYS A 89 -25.49 17.75 37.48
N MET A 90 -24.26 17.55 37.00
CA MET A 90 -23.06 18.26 37.45
C MET A 90 -22.62 19.27 36.39
N LYS A 91 -21.84 20.29 36.76
CA LYS A 91 -21.33 21.26 35.77
C LYS A 91 -20.38 20.54 34.81
N ALA A 92 -20.44 20.85 33.52
CA ALA A 92 -19.57 20.21 32.54
C ALA A 92 -18.08 20.40 32.89
N GLU A 93 -17.73 21.60 33.36
CA GLU A 93 -16.40 21.99 33.88
C GLU A 93 -15.82 21.07 34.97
N SER A 94 -16.68 20.39 35.75
CA SER A 94 -16.24 19.53 36.86
C SER A 94 -16.08 18.07 36.49
N VAL A 95 -16.71 17.62 35.39
CA VAL A 95 -16.81 16.19 35.05
C VAL A 95 -16.25 15.85 33.68
N LEU A 96 -15.86 16.83 32.88
CA LEU A 96 -15.32 16.61 31.54
C LEU A 96 -13.82 16.24 31.61
N CYS A 97 -13.43 15.13 30.99
CA CYS A 97 -12.06 14.63 30.91
C CYS A 97 -11.81 14.13 29.47
N ASN A 98 -10.90 14.74 28.69
CA ASN A 98 -10.56 14.40 27.29
C ASN A 98 -11.30 13.17 26.71
N GLN A 99 -12.31 13.42 25.88
CA GLN A 99 -13.17 12.40 25.23
C GLN A 99 -14.12 11.60 26.14
N SER A 100 -14.24 11.93 27.44
CA SER A 100 -15.03 11.18 28.41
C SER A 100 -15.60 12.05 29.55
N ILE A 101 -16.53 11.48 30.33
CA ILE A 101 -17.09 12.09 31.55
C ILE A 101 -16.61 11.29 32.77
N ASN A 102 -16.04 11.98 33.75
CA ASN A 102 -15.66 11.42 35.05
C ASN A 102 -16.59 11.94 36.17
N CYS A 103 -17.35 11.04 36.78
CA CYS A 103 -18.30 11.35 37.85
C CYS A 103 -17.73 11.18 39.27
N GLY A 104 -16.41 11.04 39.43
CA GLY A 104 -15.75 10.88 40.72
C GLY A 104 -15.67 9.45 41.25
N ASP A 105 -16.02 8.44 40.45
CA ASP A 105 -15.85 7.03 40.83
C ASP A 105 -14.50 6.48 40.37
N ASN A 106 -13.89 5.67 41.24
CA ASN A 106 -12.51 5.15 41.23
C ASN A 106 -12.07 4.27 40.03
N TYR A 107 -12.62 4.43 38.83
CA TYR A 107 -12.19 3.70 37.63
C TYR A 107 -11.69 4.64 36.55
N LEU A 108 -10.37 4.73 36.48
CA LEU A 108 -9.61 5.69 35.70
C LEU A 108 -9.24 5.15 34.32
N LYS A 109 -9.72 5.85 33.28
CA LYS A 109 -8.98 5.99 32.03
C LYS A 109 -8.95 7.49 31.71
N TYR A 110 -7.75 8.07 31.74
CA TYR A 110 -7.39 9.44 31.34
C TYR A 110 -7.43 10.60 32.36
N CYS A 111 -7.91 10.44 33.59
CA CYS A 111 -7.77 11.47 34.65
C CYS A 111 -7.05 10.94 35.91
N THR A 112 -5.89 10.26 35.77
CA THR A 112 -5.10 9.73 36.92
C THR A 112 -4.09 10.78 37.42
N SER A 113 -3.82 11.00 38.71
CA SER A 113 -3.89 10.09 39.85
C SER A 113 -4.03 10.80 41.21
N THR A 114 -4.59 10.02 42.14
CA THR A 114 -4.36 9.95 43.59
C THR A 114 -3.17 10.76 44.12
N GLN A 115 -3.46 11.71 45.02
CA GLN A 115 -2.58 12.57 45.83
C GLN A 115 -2.72 14.09 45.58
N ALA A 116 -3.94 14.57 45.30
CA ALA A 116 -4.31 15.89 45.80
C ALA A 116 -4.87 15.66 47.23
N GLU A 117 -4.27 16.28 48.24
CA GLU A 117 -4.91 16.37 49.55
C GLU A 117 -6.31 16.94 49.34
N GLU A 118 -7.31 16.16 49.76
CA GLU A 118 -8.73 16.49 49.68
C GLU A 118 -8.99 17.87 50.29
N SER A 119 -9.24 18.83 49.43
CA SER A 119 -9.87 20.09 49.77
C SER A 119 -10.82 20.44 48.64
N SER A 120 -12.04 19.89 48.73
CA SER A 120 -13.20 20.08 47.85
C SER A 120 -13.02 19.61 46.40
N LEU A 121 -13.99 18.81 45.92
CA LEU A 121 -14.12 18.35 44.55
C LEU A 121 -13.75 19.44 43.53
N ASP A 122 -12.96 19.06 42.51
CA ASP A 122 -12.74 19.78 41.24
C ASP A 122 -11.52 20.71 41.13
N LYS A 123 -10.60 20.76 42.10
CA LYS A 123 -9.42 21.66 42.01
C LYS A 123 -8.09 21.00 42.36
N ILE A 124 -7.10 21.16 41.48
CA ILE A 124 -5.70 20.82 41.73
C ILE A 124 -5.02 22.05 42.32
N LEU A 125 -4.32 21.87 43.44
CA LEU A 125 -3.54 22.91 44.06
C LEU A 125 -2.09 22.83 43.55
N CYS A 126 -1.59 23.87 42.86
CA CYS A 126 -0.16 23.95 42.61
C CYS A 126 0.57 24.05 43.98
N ARG A 127 1.79 23.51 44.08
CA ARG A 127 2.56 23.35 45.34
C ARG A 127 2.71 24.62 46.21
N ASN A 128 2.48 25.80 45.63
CA ASN A 128 2.54 27.08 46.33
C ASN A 128 1.18 27.55 46.89
N HIS A 129 0.10 26.76 46.80
CA HIS A 129 -1.26 27.11 47.25
C HIS A 129 -1.88 28.39 46.61
N ILE A 130 -1.21 29.01 45.62
CA ILE A 130 -1.63 30.29 45.01
C ILE A 130 -2.47 30.07 43.74
N HIS A 131 -2.25 28.99 43.01
CA HIS A 131 -2.96 28.67 41.77
C HIS A 131 -3.82 27.42 41.95
N MET A 132 -5.11 27.57 41.64
CA MET A 132 -6.10 26.48 41.59
C MET A 132 -6.38 26.15 40.12
N LEU A 133 -6.11 24.91 39.71
CA LEU A 133 -6.37 24.41 38.37
C LEU A 133 -7.57 23.46 38.36
N HIS A 134 -8.22 23.31 37.22
CA HIS A 134 -9.29 22.33 37.05
C HIS A 134 -8.68 20.93 36.83
N ALA A 135 -9.39 19.87 37.24
CA ALA A 135 -8.84 18.51 37.15
C ALA A 135 -8.51 18.06 35.71
N GLY A 136 -9.16 18.64 34.70
CA GLY A 136 -8.95 18.35 33.28
C GLY A 136 -7.71 19.01 32.65
N THR A 137 -7.11 20.01 33.29
CA THR A 137 -5.91 20.72 32.80
C THR A 137 -4.62 20.10 33.34
N ARG A 138 -4.66 18.79 33.60
CA ARG A 138 -3.51 18.02 34.09
C ARG A 138 -3.11 17.04 33.02
N CYS A 139 -1.82 16.98 32.71
CA CYS A 139 -1.27 16.11 31.70
C CYS A 139 -1.84 16.39 30.31
N ASP A 140 -2.16 17.64 29.99
CA ASP A 140 -2.73 18.05 28.69
C ASP A 140 -1.65 18.49 27.68
N GLY A 141 -0.40 18.61 28.12
CA GLY A 141 0.76 19.04 27.34
C GLY A 141 1.05 20.54 27.47
N ILE A 142 0.26 21.27 28.28
CA ILE A 142 0.40 22.70 28.54
C ILE A 142 0.83 22.89 30.00
N VAL A 143 1.75 23.82 30.25
CA VAL A 143 2.20 24.12 31.61
C VAL A 143 1.32 25.22 32.19
N ASP A 144 0.32 24.84 32.97
CA ASP A 144 -0.65 25.72 33.63
C ASP A 144 -0.30 26.02 35.09
N CYS A 145 0.63 25.28 35.71
CA CYS A 145 1.27 25.61 36.99
C CYS A 145 2.67 26.27 36.79
N PRO A 146 2.78 27.58 36.45
CA PRO A 146 4.05 28.28 36.40
C PRO A 146 4.57 28.59 37.82
N CYS A 147 5.84 28.25 38.11
CA CYS A 147 6.49 28.62 39.37
C CYS A 147 6.95 30.09 39.30
N LEU A 148 6.19 30.98 39.96
CA LEU A 148 6.45 32.43 39.96
C LEU A 148 7.69 32.84 40.80
N ASN A 149 8.27 31.95 41.61
CA ASN A 149 9.40 32.32 42.47
C ASN A 149 10.35 31.13 42.75
N LYS A 150 11.58 31.19 42.23
CA LYS A 150 12.60 30.10 42.34
C LYS A 150 13.10 29.86 43.77
N GLU A 151 12.93 30.80 44.70
CA GLU A 151 13.36 30.69 46.10
C GLU A 151 12.54 29.70 46.95
N TRP A 152 11.36 29.26 46.47
CA TRP A 152 10.44 28.40 47.21
C TRP A 152 10.58 26.90 46.88
N GLY A 153 11.58 26.51 46.09
CA GLY A 153 11.80 25.11 45.74
C GLY A 153 10.66 24.46 44.94
N CYS A 154 9.84 25.26 44.22
CA CYS A 154 8.88 24.72 43.26
C CYS A 154 9.53 24.44 41.91
N SER A 155 9.17 23.30 41.31
CA SER A 155 9.41 23.03 39.89
C SER A 155 8.17 23.50 39.13
N SER A 156 8.32 24.35 38.10
CA SER A 156 7.25 24.64 37.13
C SER A 156 6.77 23.33 36.49
N GLY A 157 5.52 23.26 36.02
CA GLY A 157 5.00 22.08 35.28
C GLY A 157 4.62 20.89 36.17
N TYR A 158 4.16 21.15 37.39
CA TYR A 158 3.73 20.12 38.34
C TYR A 158 2.47 19.34 37.88
N ASP A 159 1.64 20.00 37.10
CA ASP A 159 0.51 19.47 36.36
C ASP A 159 0.92 18.47 35.27
N GLU A 160 2.08 18.66 34.66
CA GLU A 160 2.57 17.85 33.53
C GLU A 160 3.55 16.72 33.94
N ILE A 161 3.66 16.42 35.23
CA ILE A 161 4.49 15.32 35.75
C ILE A 161 3.66 14.13 36.23
N ASN A 162 4.22 12.93 36.05
CA ASN A 162 3.66 11.64 36.50
C ASN A 162 2.30 11.26 35.84
N CYS A 163 2.11 11.68 34.59
CA CYS A 163 1.07 11.26 33.67
C CYS A 163 1.23 9.78 33.28
N SER A 164 0.50 8.88 33.94
CA SER A 164 0.65 7.41 33.75
C SER A 164 0.19 6.89 32.38
N ASN A 165 -0.65 7.65 31.66
CA ASN A 165 -1.20 7.27 30.35
C ASN A 165 -0.69 8.15 29.19
N ARG A 166 0.51 8.73 29.32
CA ARG A 166 1.14 9.55 28.29
C ARG A 166 2.50 8.97 27.91
N PHE A 167 2.96 9.24 26.70
CA PHE A 167 4.31 8.88 26.27
C PHE A 167 5.23 10.10 26.41
N TYR A 168 6.30 9.97 27.18
CA TYR A 168 7.25 11.07 27.41
C TYR A 168 8.26 11.12 26.28
N CYS A 169 8.44 12.31 25.70
CA CYS A 169 9.40 12.53 24.62
C CYS A 169 10.87 12.46 25.08
N SER A 170 11.13 12.40 26.39
CA SER A 170 12.46 12.20 26.95
C SER A 170 12.40 11.19 28.08
N ASN A 171 13.50 10.46 28.30
CA ASN A 171 13.66 9.59 29.47
C ASN A 171 13.83 10.38 30.78
N ASP A 172 14.01 11.71 30.69
CA ASP A 172 14.02 12.58 31.86
C ASP A 172 12.60 12.86 32.32
N SER A 173 12.27 12.43 33.54
CA SER A 173 11.02 12.74 34.24
C SER A 173 10.79 14.23 34.52
N ASN A 174 11.72 15.10 34.11
CA ASN A 174 11.60 16.56 34.13
C ASN A 174 11.20 17.15 32.76
N SER A 175 10.98 16.32 31.74
CA SER A 175 10.44 16.77 30.45
C SER A 175 8.93 16.93 30.56
N PHE A 176 8.47 18.17 30.53
CA PHE A 176 7.04 18.51 30.49
C PHE A 176 6.38 18.19 29.14
N LYS A 177 7.17 17.82 28.12
CA LYS A 177 6.66 17.43 26.80
C LYS A 177 6.38 15.93 26.76
N HIS A 178 5.09 15.60 26.71
CA HIS A 178 4.56 14.27 26.46
C HIS A 178 3.46 14.31 25.41
N ILE A 179 3.19 13.16 24.81
CA ILE A 179 2.19 12.99 23.76
C ILE A 179 1.16 11.94 24.17
N SER A 180 0.02 11.92 23.47
CA SER A 180 -0.96 10.84 23.60
C SER A 180 -0.34 9.50 23.21
N PRO A 181 -0.72 8.38 23.86
CA PRO A 181 -0.34 7.04 23.39
C PRO A 181 -0.74 6.75 21.95
N SER A 182 -1.77 7.43 21.42
CA SER A 182 -2.21 7.29 20.02
C SER A 182 -1.30 7.99 19.01
N GLN A 183 -0.52 8.98 19.46
CA GLN A 183 0.47 9.70 18.65
C GLN A 183 1.84 9.02 18.65
N LYS A 184 2.00 7.97 19.46
CA LYS A 184 3.21 7.16 19.48
C LYS A 184 3.13 6.14 18.35
N CYS A 185 4.16 6.09 17.49
CA CYS A 185 4.19 5.19 16.34
C CYS A 185 2.98 5.44 15.41
N ASP A 186 2.61 6.69 15.16
CA ASP A 186 1.54 7.08 14.24
C ASP A 186 2.07 7.47 12.84
N GLY A 187 3.39 7.51 12.66
CA GLY A 187 4.08 7.87 11.42
C GLY A 187 4.38 9.36 11.30
N VAL A 188 4.02 10.17 12.29
CA VAL A 188 4.25 11.62 12.34
C VAL A 188 5.12 11.94 13.56
N VAL A 189 6.17 12.73 13.34
CA VAL A 189 7.06 13.13 14.43
C VAL A 189 6.40 14.25 15.26
N HIS A 190 6.01 13.94 16.49
CA HIS A 190 5.46 14.89 17.47
C HIS A 190 6.49 15.31 18.53
N CYS A 191 7.41 14.41 18.88
CA CYS A 191 8.53 14.72 19.76
C CYS A 191 9.67 15.41 19.01
N ASP A 192 10.30 16.43 19.61
CA ASP A 192 11.36 17.21 18.94
C ASP A 192 12.60 16.37 18.57
N ASN A 193 12.80 15.25 19.27
CA ASN A 193 13.87 14.30 19.03
C ASN A 193 13.44 13.11 18.13
N GLY A 194 12.16 13.01 17.75
CA GLY A 194 11.59 11.92 16.96
C GLY A 194 11.61 10.55 17.64
N ILE A 195 11.73 10.49 18.97
CA ILE A 195 11.79 9.21 19.70
C ILE A 195 10.48 8.41 19.62
N ASP A 196 9.37 9.12 19.42
CA ASP A 196 8.03 8.59 19.21
C ASP A 196 7.89 7.77 17.92
N GLU A 197 8.71 8.05 16.91
CA GLU A 197 8.72 7.37 15.60
C GLU A 197 10.07 6.67 15.32
N LEU A 198 10.77 6.26 16.38
CA LEU A 198 12.04 5.57 16.22
C LEU A 198 11.82 4.09 15.83
N GLU A 199 12.57 3.62 14.82
CA GLU A 199 12.45 2.26 14.29
C GLU A 199 12.64 1.17 15.35
N SER A 200 13.55 1.38 16.31
CA SER A 200 13.78 0.44 17.41
C SER A 200 12.59 0.31 18.38
N LEU A 201 11.72 1.32 18.42
CA LEU A 201 10.54 1.35 19.28
C LEU A 201 9.28 0.88 18.54
N CYS A 202 9.13 1.26 17.27
CA CYS A 202 7.89 1.08 16.50
C CYS A 202 7.97 -0.01 15.42
N GLY A 203 9.09 -0.71 15.25
CA GLY A 203 9.24 -1.74 14.22
C GLY A 203 8.28 -2.94 14.32
N ALA A 204 7.56 -3.09 15.44
CA ALA A 204 6.53 -4.11 15.60
C ALA A 204 5.14 -3.70 15.09
N THR A 205 4.89 -2.39 14.87
CA THR A 205 3.59 -1.85 14.46
C THR A 205 3.63 -1.08 13.15
N ARG A 206 4.83 -0.65 12.71
CA ARG A 206 5.02 0.15 11.49
C ARG A 206 6.12 -0.40 10.60
N PHE A 207 6.03 -0.08 9.31
CA PHE A 207 7.05 -0.32 8.30
C PHE A 207 7.63 1.00 7.81
N TYR A 208 8.96 1.09 7.74
CA TYR A 208 9.66 2.32 7.35
C TYR A 208 9.98 2.30 5.85
N CYS A 209 9.53 3.34 5.14
CA CYS A 209 9.80 3.48 3.71
C CYS A 209 11.31 3.69 3.47
N LEU A 210 11.86 3.13 2.39
CA LEU A 210 13.30 3.23 2.08
C LEU A 210 13.75 4.68 1.85
N ASN A 211 12.91 5.48 1.20
CA ASN A 211 13.14 6.92 0.99
C ASN A 211 12.61 7.82 2.11
N LYS A 212 11.94 7.26 3.13
CA LYS A 212 11.31 7.97 4.26
C LYS A 212 10.24 8.99 3.86
N GLU A 213 9.58 8.78 2.72
CA GLU A 213 8.47 9.62 2.25
C GLU A 213 7.24 8.75 1.93
N PRO A 214 6.21 8.68 2.81
CA PRO A 214 6.20 9.17 4.20
C PRO A 214 7.16 8.39 5.11
N LEU A 215 7.39 8.86 6.34
CA LEU A 215 8.39 8.28 7.25
C LEU A 215 8.15 6.78 7.49
N SER A 216 6.90 6.40 7.72
CA SER A 216 6.49 5.01 7.89
C SER A 216 5.00 4.81 7.60
N VAL A 217 4.65 3.61 7.19
CA VAL A 217 3.28 3.15 6.94
C VAL A 217 2.88 2.09 7.97
N SER A 218 1.59 1.88 8.16
CA SER A 218 1.10 0.85 9.06
C SER A 218 1.36 -0.55 8.49
N LEU A 219 1.54 -1.57 9.34
CA LEU A 219 1.84 -2.93 8.87
C LEU A 219 0.72 -3.57 8.05
N ASP A 220 -0.54 -3.15 8.22
CA ASP A 220 -1.67 -3.59 7.40
C ASP A 220 -1.66 -3.01 5.97
N GLN A 221 -0.87 -1.96 5.76
CA GLN A 221 -0.67 -1.34 4.45
C GLN A 221 0.47 -2.01 3.65
N VAL A 222 1.34 -2.78 4.31
CA VAL A 222 2.43 -3.49 3.65
C VAL A 222 1.89 -4.64 2.79
N GLU A 223 2.36 -4.73 1.55
CA GLU A 223 1.91 -5.74 0.58
C GLU A 223 0.39 -5.76 0.32
N ASN A 224 -0.28 -4.60 0.44
CA ASN A 224 -1.73 -4.47 0.19
C ASN A 224 -2.05 -4.31 -1.32
N GLY A 225 -1.08 -3.99 -2.16
CA GLY A 225 -1.21 -3.72 -3.60
C GLY A 225 -1.36 -2.23 -3.95
N ILE A 226 -1.11 -1.32 -3.00
CA ILE A 226 -1.10 0.14 -3.16
C ILE A 226 0.30 0.62 -2.76
N HIS A 227 0.83 1.58 -3.50
CA HIS A 227 2.11 2.21 -3.15
C HIS A 227 1.81 3.35 -2.17
N ASP A 228 1.80 3.05 -0.87
CA ASP A 228 1.66 4.03 0.20
C ASP A 228 3.00 4.73 0.47
N CYS A 229 4.13 4.02 0.28
CA CYS A 229 5.44 4.66 0.16
C CYS A 229 5.61 5.27 -1.24
N THR A 230 6.18 6.47 -1.34
CA THR A 230 6.41 7.12 -2.65
C THR A 230 7.41 6.36 -3.54
N ASP A 231 8.27 5.52 -2.95
CA ASP A 231 9.16 4.59 -3.64
C ASP A 231 8.59 3.18 -3.85
N GLY A 232 7.39 2.88 -3.32
CA GLY A 232 6.74 1.56 -3.36
C GLY A 232 7.43 0.48 -2.52
N SER A 233 8.26 0.85 -1.54
CA SER A 233 9.01 -0.10 -0.71
C SER A 233 8.13 -0.95 0.20
N ASP A 234 6.95 -0.48 0.52
CA ASP A 234 5.87 -1.17 1.23
C ASP A 234 5.29 -2.37 0.45
N GLU A 235 5.29 -2.33 -0.88
CA GLU A 235 4.84 -3.45 -1.71
C GLU A 235 5.89 -4.52 -1.96
N CYS A 236 7.16 -4.15 -1.76
CA CYS A 236 8.32 -4.98 -2.04
C CYS A 236 9.32 -4.95 -0.88
N PRO A 237 8.92 -5.36 0.34
CA PRO A 237 9.82 -5.35 1.48
C PRO A 237 10.90 -6.42 1.33
N ALA A 238 12.08 -6.17 1.92
CA ALA A 238 13.24 -7.07 1.80
C ALA A 238 12.97 -8.48 2.38
N ASN A 239 12.07 -8.59 3.34
CA ASN A 239 11.62 -9.82 3.99
C ASN A 239 10.28 -10.33 3.44
N SER A 240 9.90 -9.94 2.21
CA SER A 240 8.67 -10.38 1.57
C SER A 240 8.57 -11.91 1.51
N ASN A 241 7.41 -12.44 1.90
CA ASN A 241 7.08 -13.85 1.76
C ASN A 241 6.51 -14.19 0.37
N ARG A 242 6.39 -13.21 -0.54
CA ARG A 242 5.92 -13.38 -1.92
C ARG A 242 6.96 -14.15 -2.74
N THR A 243 6.98 -15.46 -2.57
CA THR A 243 7.81 -16.39 -3.35
C THR A 243 6.93 -17.24 -4.26
N SER A 244 7.41 -17.52 -5.47
CA SER A 244 6.80 -18.52 -6.34
C SER A 244 7.76 -19.70 -6.50
N ILE A 245 7.31 -20.76 -7.18
CA ILE A 245 8.13 -21.95 -7.44
C ILE A 245 9.42 -21.60 -8.20
N PHE A 246 9.40 -20.54 -9.02
CA PHE A 246 10.51 -20.19 -9.91
C PHE A 246 11.10 -18.78 -9.69
N SER A 247 10.36 -17.86 -9.07
CA SER A 247 10.77 -16.46 -8.84
C SER A 247 10.89 -16.13 -7.36
N SER A 248 11.75 -15.17 -7.03
CA SER A 248 11.88 -14.57 -5.70
C SER A 248 11.54 -13.07 -5.76
N PRO A 249 11.37 -12.37 -4.62
CA PRO A 249 11.12 -10.92 -4.62
C PRO A 249 12.22 -10.11 -5.33
N LEU A 250 13.46 -10.59 -5.26
CA LEU A 250 14.62 -9.91 -5.82
C LEU A 250 14.93 -10.33 -7.26
N GLU A 251 14.57 -11.56 -7.65
CA GLU A 251 15.03 -12.17 -8.89
C GLU A 251 13.89 -12.86 -9.66
N MET A 252 13.83 -12.63 -10.97
CA MET A 252 12.83 -13.26 -11.85
C MET A 252 12.97 -14.79 -11.86
N ILE A 253 14.22 -15.27 -11.88
CA ILE A 253 14.56 -16.69 -11.72
C ILE A 253 15.37 -16.79 -10.42
N GLY A 254 14.69 -17.20 -9.35
CA GLY A 254 15.26 -17.17 -7.99
C GLY A 254 16.44 -18.12 -7.80
N ASN A 255 16.46 -19.25 -8.53
CA ASN A 255 17.54 -20.21 -8.42
C ASN A 255 18.74 -19.84 -9.33
N PRO A 256 19.93 -19.56 -8.77
CA PRO A 256 21.10 -19.16 -9.54
C PRO A 256 21.57 -20.24 -10.52
N PHE A 257 21.36 -21.53 -10.20
CA PHE A 257 21.70 -22.65 -11.08
C PHE A 257 20.82 -22.65 -12.33
N LEU A 258 19.50 -22.46 -12.17
CA LEU A 258 18.58 -22.37 -13.30
C LEU A 258 18.90 -21.15 -14.19
N ARG A 259 19.27 -20.02 -13.58
CA ARG A 259 19.68 -18.82 -14.33
C ARG A 259 20.91 -19.08 -15.20
N ALA A 260 21.92 -19.76 -14.67
CA ALA A 260 23.09 -20.16 -15.45
C ALA A 260 22.72 -21.14 -16.59
N LEU A 261 21.86 -22.12 -16.30
CA LEU A 261 21.39 -23.07 -17.31
C LEU A 261 20.66 -22.38 -18.47
N PHE A 262 19.81 -21.39 -18.20
CA PHE A 262 19.07 -20.66 -19.26
C PHE A 262 20.03 -19.95 -20.23
N TRP A 263 21.08 -19.30 -19.70
CA TRP A 263 22.13 -18.70 -20.52
C TRP A 263 22.88 -19.73 -21.36
N ILE A 264 23.33 -20.82 -20.73
CA ILE A 264 24.10 -21.88 -21.41
C ILE A 264 23.25 -22.53 -22.51
N MET A 265 22.02 -22.96 -22.19
CA MET A 265 21.11 -23.58 -23.14
C MET A 265 20.73 -22.61 -24.26
N GLY A 266 20.44 -21.35 -23.92
CA GLY A 266 20.09 -20.31 -24.89
C GLY A 266 21.20 -20.05 -25.91
N LEU A 267 22.44 -19.84 -25.44
CA LEU A 267 23.59 -19.59 -26.33
C LEU A 267 23.95 -20.81 -27.18
N LEU A 268 23.96 -22.00 -26.57
CA LEU A 268 24.26 -23.24 -27.29
C LEU A 268 23.20 -23.53 -28.35
N ALA A 269 21.92 -23.36 -28.02
CA ALA A 269 20.83 -23.54 -28.97
C ALA A 269 20.86 -22.48 -30.08
N LEU A 270 21.19 -21.22 -29.77
CA LEU A 270 21.26 -20.14 -30.76
C LEU A 270 22.33 -20.44 -31.83
N PHE A 271 23.57 -20.66 -31.40
CA PHE A 271 24.68 -20.89 -32.33
C PHE A 271 24.60 -22.27 -32.99
N GLY A 272 24.21 -23.30 -32.23
CA GLY A 272 24.06 -24.66 -32.73
C GLY A 272 23.01 -24.75 -33.84
N ASN A 273 21.80 -24.23 -33.59
CA ASN A 273 20.73 -24.28 -34.58
C ASN A 273 21.00 -23.35 -35.77
N LEU A 274 21.60 -22.17 -35.57
CA LEU A 274 22.02 -21.31 -36.67
C LEU A 274 23.04 -22.00 -37.59
N ALA A 275 24.04 -22.68 -37.02
CA ALA A 275 25.02 -23.43 -37.79
C ALA A 275 24.37 -24.59 -38.57
N VAL A 276 23.49 -25.37 -37.93
CA VAL A 276 22.74 -26.46 -38.59
C VAL A 276 21.89 -25.91 -39.72
N PHE A 277 21.19 -24.80 -39.53
CA PHE A 277 20.38 -24.16 -40.56
C PHE A 277 21.24 -23.76 -41.77
N LEU A 278 22.32 -23.01 -41.57
CA LEU A 278 23.20 -22.55 -42.64
C LEU A 278 23.85 -23.70 -43.43
N VAL A 279 24.34 -24.74 -42.74
CA VAL A 279 24.92 -25.92 -43.39
C VAL A 279 23.85 -26.66 -44.19
N THR A 280 22.66 -26.82 -43.64
CA THR A 280 21.54 -27.51 -44.29
C THR A 280 21.08 -26.77 -45.56
N ILE A 281 20.92 -25.44 -45.50
CA ILE A 281 20.61 -24.62 -46.68
C ILE A 281 21.69 -24.79 -47.75
N LYS A 282 22.98 -24.72 -47.38
CA LYS A 282 24.09 -24.91 -48.31
C LYS A 282 24.09 -26.30 -48.96
N GLN A 283 23.68 -27.33 -48.24
CA GLN A 283 23.53 -28.69 -48.78
C GLN A 283 22.33 -28.81 -49.74
N MET A 284 21.24 -28.10 -49.50
CA MET A 284 20.05 -28.10 -50.37
C MET A 284 20.29 -27.39 -51.71
N VAL A 285 21.15 -26.36 -51.74
CA VAL A 285 21.51 -25.66 -52.99
C VAL A 285 22.36 -26.54 -53.91
N LYS A 286 23.11 -27.51 -53.36
CA LYS A 286 23.90 -28.43 -54.18
C LYS A 286 22.97 -29.36 -54.98
N PRO A 287 23.23 -29.58 -56.27
CA PRO A 287 22.47 -30.55 -57.05
C PRO A 287 22.72 -31.95 -56.50
N VAL A 288 21.69 -32.54 -55.91
CA VAL A 288 21.68 -33.93 -55.47
C VAL A 288 20.58 -34.66 -56.23
N ASN A 289 20.91 -35.81 -56.82
CA ASN A 289 19.99 -36.62 -57.60
C ASN A 289 19.01 -37.45 -56.75
N LEU A 290 19.00 -37.29 -55.42
CA LEU A 290 18.21 -38.11 -54.50
C LEU A 290 17.14 -37.26 -53.77
N PRO A 291 15.86 -37.32 -54.20
CA PRO A 291 14.79 -36.47 -53.65
C PRO A 291 14.52 -36.72 -52.16
N VAL A 292 14.71 -37.95 -51.69
CA VAL A 292 14.58 -38.31 -50.26
C VAL A 292 15.57 -37.53 -49.38
N LYS A 293 16.80 -37.29 -49.88
CA LYS A 293 17.80 -36.51 -49.15
C LYS A 293 17.35 -35.06 -49.00
N HIS A 294 16.81 -34.46 -50.06
CA HIS A 294 16.27 -33.10 -50.03
C HIS A 294 15.08 -32.96 -49.08
N ALA A 295 14.18 -33.95 -49.04
CA ALA A 295 13.07 -33.97 -48.10
C ALA A 295 13.56 -34.00 -46.63
N CYS A 296 14.55 -34.84 -46.31
CA CYS A 296 15.12 -34.92 -44.97
C CYS A 296 15.83 -33.62 -44.57
N LEU A 297 16.61 -33.02 -45.48
CA LEU A 297 17.26 -31.73 -45.26
C LEU A 297 16.23 -30.60 -45.04
N TRP A 298 15.10 -30.63 -45.75
CA TRP A 298 14.01 -29.67 -45.56
C TRP A 298 13.42 -29.75 -44.14
N PHE A 299 13.18 -30.95 -43.62
CA PHE A 299 12.71 -31.13 -42.24
C PHE A 299 13.75 -30.65 -41.21
N VAL A 300 15.03 -30.97 -41.41
CA VAL A 300 16.12 -30.50 -40.52
C VAL A 300 16.26 -28.97 -40.53
N ALA A 301 16.10 -28.33 -41.69
CA ALA A 301 16.10 -26.88 -41.80
C ALA A 301 14.95 -26.25 -41.01
N ASN A 302 13.74 -26.80 -41.10
CA ASN A 302 12.59 -26.28 -40.35
C ASN A 302 12.70 -26.57 -38.84
N LEU A 303 13.24 -27.74 -38.46
CA LEU A 303 13.47 -28.09 -37.05
C LEU A 303 14.47 -27.12 -36.41
N SER A 304 15.61 -26.88 -37.06
CA SER A 304 16.60 -25.90 -36.59
C SER A 304 16.06 -24.47 -36.57
N LEU A 305 15.20 -24.08 -37.51
CA LEU A 305 14.53 -22.78 -37.45
C LEU A 305 13.61 -22.66 -36.23
N SER A 306 12.83 -23.69 -35.92
CA SER A 306 11.93 -23.71 -34.78
C SER A 306 12.69 -23.66 -33.44
N ASP A 307 13.74 -24.47 -33.30
CA ASP A 307 14.58 -24.48 -32.09
C ASP A 307 15.41 -23.19 -31.95
N PHE A 308 15.75 -22.53 -33.06
CA PHE A 308 16.34 -21.18 -33.04
C PHE A 308 15.36 -20.15 -32.45
N LEU A 309 14.06 -20.18 -32.81
CA LEU A 309 13.06 -19.29 -32.21
C LEU A 309 12.93 -19.51 -30.69
N MET A 310 12.98 -20.76 -30.23
CA MET A 310 13.03 -21.08 -28.79
C MET A 310 14.27 -20.48 -28.11
N SER A 311 15.43 -20.52 -28.77
CA SER A 311 16.66 -19.92 -28.22
C SER A 311 16.57 -18.41 -28.08
N VAL A 312 15.91 -17.72 -29.01
CA VAL A 312 15.63 -16.27 -28.92
C VAL A 312 14.77 -15.98 -27.70
N TYR A 313 13.74 -16.79 -27.44
CA TYR A 313 12.91 -16.69 -26.24
C TYR A 313 13.74 -16.86 -24.96
N LEU A 314 14.53 -17.94 -24.85
CA LEU A 314 15.34 -18.21 -23.64
C LEU A 314 16.34 -17.09 -23.36
N LEU A 315 16.97 -16.54 -24.40
CA LEU A 315 17.90 -15.42 -24.26
C LEU A 315 17.16 -14.13 -23.88
N ALA A 316 15.99 -13.84 -24.46
CA ALA A 316 15.20 -12.67 -24.09
C ALA A 316 14.79 -12.70 -22.60
N VAL A 317 14.33 -13.86 -22.11
CA VAL A 317 14.02 -14.07 -20.68
C VAL A 317 15.28 -13.91 -19.84
N SER A 318 16.42 -14.45 -20.27
CA SER A 318 17.69 -14.33 -19.54
C SER A 318 18.19 -12.88 -19.44
N ILE A 319 18.05 -12.10 -20.52
CA ILE A 319 18.38 -10.67 -20.56
C ILE A 319 17.48 -9.89 -19.61
N LYS A 320 16.16 -10.15 -19.63
CA LYS A 320 15.21 -9.50 -18.71
C LYS A 320 15.46 -9.88 -17.26
N GLY A 321 15.86 -11.12 -17.00
CA GLY A 321 16.29 -11.58 -15.68
C GLY A 321 17.50 -10.81 -15.14
N LEU A 322 18.49 -10.48 -15.99
CA LEU A 322 19.59 -9.61 -15.57
C LEU A 322 19.16 -8.16 -15.36
N GLN A 323 18.29 -7.63 -16.24
CA GLN A 323 17.80 -6.25 -16.14
C GLN A 323 17.04 -6.00 -14.83
N PHE A 324 16.25 -6.97 -14.37
CA PHE A 324 15.42 -6.86 -13.17
C PHE A 324 16.07 -7.45 -11.92
N SER A 325 17.34 -7.86 -11.99
CA SER A 325 18.06 -8.40 -10.84
C SER A 325 18.04 -7.42 -9.67
N SER A 326 17.83 -7.94 -8.46
CA SER A 326 17.65 -7.21 -7.19
C SER A 326 16.40 -6.34 -7.07
N ARG A 327 15.61 -6.15 -8.14
CA ARG A 327 14.44 -5.26 -8.15
C ARG A 327 13.24 -5.88 -8.86
N TYR A 328 13.19 -7.21 -8.94
CA TYR A 328 12.17 -7.90 -9.72
C TYR A 328 10.75 -7.63 -9.22
N CYS A 329 10.55 -7.55 -7.90
CA CYS A 329 9.24 -7.30 -7.31
C CYS A 329 8.57 -6.03 -7.87
N TYR A 330 9.30 -4.93 -8.01
CA TYR A 330 8.77 -3.67 -8.57
C TYR A 330 8.36 -3.80 -10.05
N HIS A 331 9.00 -4.70 -10.79
CA HIS A 331 8.75 -4.89 -12.22
C HIS A 331 7.89 -6.11 -12.55
N ASP A 332 7.54 -6.99 -11.60
CA ASP A 332 6.78 -8.23 -11.88
C ASP A 332 5.46 -7.93 -12.59
N GLN A 333 4.71 -6.96 -12.07
CA GLN A 333 3.40 -6.59 -12.60
C GLN A 333 3.49 -5.94 -13.98
N GLU A 334 4.39 -4.97 -14.14
CA GLU A 334 4.63 -4.30 -15.43
C GLU A 334 5.12 -5.29 -16.49
N TRP A 335 6.06 -6.17 -16.13
CA TRP A 335 6.59 -7.19 -17.02
C TRP A 335 5.51 -8.16 -17.50
N ARG A 336 4.72 -8.72 -16.58
CA ARG A 336 3.71 -9.75 -16.91
C ARG A 336 2.50 -9.20 -17.66
N SER A 337 2.24 -7.90 -17.56
CA SER A 337 1.20 -7.21 -18.33
C SER A 337 1.72 -6.64 -19.67
N SER A 338 3.04 -6.63 -19.87
CA SER A 338 3.64 -6.06 -21.07
C SER A 338 3.36 -6.90 -22.34
N GLN A 339 3.22 -6.20 -23.46
CA GLN A 339 3.10 -6.82 -24.79
C GLN A 339 4.31 -7.69 -25.14
N LEU A 340 5.50 -7.30 -24.68
CA LEU A 340 6.72 -8.07 -24.91
C LEU A 340 6.65 -9.45 -24.27
N CYS A 341 6.18 -9.54 -23.02
CA CYS A 341 5.98 -10.82 -22.34
C CYS A 341 4.96 -11.70 -23.11
N SER A 342 3.86 -11.10 -23.58
CA SER A 342 2.83 -11.82 -24.34
C SER A 342 3.35 -12.34 -25.69
N ILE A 343 4.11 -11.54 -26.44
CA ILE A 343 4.73 -11.94 -27.72
C ILE A 343 5.76 -13.04 -27.49
N LEU A 344 6.59 -12.94 -26.44
CA LEU A 344 7.55 -13.98 -26.07
C LEU A 344 6.83 -15.29 -25.69
N GLY A 345 5.69 -15.20 -25.00
CA GLY A 345 4.80 -16.32 -24.70
C GLY A 345 4.25 -16.99 -25.96
N ALA A 346 3.79 -16.22 -26.95
CA ALA A 346 3.37 -16.77 -28.24
C ALA A 346 4.54 -17.42 -28.99
N LEU A 347 5.71 -16.77 -29.01
CA LEU A 347 6.91 -17.28 -29.68
C LEU A 347 7.33 -18.66 -29.15
N VAL A 348 7.34 -18.85 -27.82
CA VAL A 348 7.69 -20.15 -27.23
C VAL A 348 6.68 -21.24 -27.58
N VAL A 349 5.37 -20.93 -27.57
CA VAL A 349 4.33 -21.89 -27.97
C VAL A 349 4.46 -22.27 -29.44
N ILE A 350 4.65 -21.29 -30.34
CA ILE A 350 4.86 -21.55 -31.78
C ILE A 350 6.09 -22.45 -31.97
N SER A 351 7.22 -22.13 -31.36
CA SER A 351 8.46 -22.91 -31.51
C SER A 351 8.35 -24.34 -30.98
N THR A 352 7.74 -24.53 -29.80
CA THR A 352 7.65 -25.87 -29.19
C THR A 352 6.73 -26.79 -29.98
N GLN A 353 5.59 -26.26 -30.43
CA GLN A 353 4.63 -27.00 -31.25
C GLN A 353 5.16 -27.29 -32.65
N ALA A 354 5.75 -26.30 -33.32
CA ALA A 354 6.35 -26.50 -34.64
C ALA A 354 7.46 -27.56 -34.58
N SER A 355 8.37 -27.52 -33.59
CA SER A 355 9.40 -28.55 -33.42
C SER A 355 8.79 -29.95 -33.21
N ALA A 356 7.74 -30.09 -32.39
CA ALA A 356 7.07 -31.37 -32.17
C ALA A 356 6.39 -31.91 -33.44
N PHE A 357 5.70 -31.05 -34.20
CA PHE A 357 5.06 -31.43 -35.46
C PHE A 357 6.08 -31.77 -36.56
N ILE A 358 7.17 -31.02 -36.66
CA ILE A 358 8.24 -31.30 -37.63
C ILE A 358 8.95 -32.61 -37.28
N LEU A 359 9.23 -32.86 -35.99
CA LEU A 359 9.84 -34.10 -35.54
C LEU A 359 8.96 -35.31 -35.87
N THR A 360 7.66 -35.21 -35.62
CA THR A 360 6.69 -36.28 -35.95
C THR A 360 6.58 -36.48 -37.46
N ALA A 361 6.50 -35.41 -38.27
CA ALA A 361 6.49 -35.52 -39.73
C ALA A 361 7.75 -36.20 -40.27
N MET A 362 8.91 -35.82 -39.74
CA MET A 362 10.22 -36.37 -40.12
C MET A 362 10.35 -37.86 -39.76
N THR A 363 9.89 -38.26 -38.57
CA THR A 363 9.91 -39.67 -38.15
C THR A 363 8.95 -40.50 -38.97
N THR A 364 7.73 -40.02 -39.24
CA THR A 364 6.76 -40.71 -40.13
C THR A 364 7.30 -40.84 -41.54
N PHE A 365 7.89 -39.79 -42.12
CA PHE A 365 8.49 -39.84 -43.45
C PHE A 365 9.64 -40.86 -43.52
N ARG A 366 10.50 -40.90 -42.51
CA ARG A 366 11.58 -41.89 -42.39
C ARG A 366 11.03 -43.31 -42.30
N LEU A 367 9.97 -43.53 -41.52
CA LEU A 367 9.31 -44.83 -41.39
C LEU A 367 8.78 -45.33 -42.73
N ILE A 368 8.06 -44.48 -43.47
CA ILE A 368 7.51 -44.80 -44.79
C ILE A 368 8.65 -45.11 -45.78
N SER A 369 9.73 -44.34 -45.76
CA SER A 369 10.89 -44.59 -46.64
C SER A 369 11.61 -45.90 -46.34
N THR A 370 11.59 -46.37 -45.09
CA THR A 370 12.19 -47.66 -44.71
C THR A 370 11.31 -48.83 -45.15
N PHE A 371 9.99 -48.75 -44.95
CA PHE A 371 9.07 -49.82 -45.33
C PHE A 371 8.85 -49.92 -46.84
N ASN A 372 8.79 -48.79 -47.56
CA ASN A 372 8.43 -48.73 -48.97
C ASN A 372 9.49 -47.99 -49.82
N PRO A 373 10.71 -48.54 -49.98
CA PRO A 373 11.84 -47.85 -50.63
C PRO A 373 11.63 -47.53 -52.11
N PHE A 374 10.82 -48.32 -52.83
CA PHE A 374 10.53 -48.08 -54.25
C PHE A 374 9.52 -46.95 -54.46
N LEU A 375 8.55 -46.80 -53.55
CA LEU A 375 7.54 -45.75 -53.61
C LEU A 375 8.15 -44.37 -53.30
N THR A 376 9.16 -44.33 -52.42
CA THR A 376 9.82 -43.10 -52.01
C THR A 376 10.93 -42.63 -52.97
N ARG A 377 11.26 -43.41 -54.01
CA ARG A 377 12.30 -43.07 -55.00
C ARG A 377 11.93 -41.85 -55.86
N ALA A 378 10.64 -41.59 -56.06
CA ALA A 378 10.11 -40.50 -56.88
C ALA A 378 9.11 -39.59 -56.11
N VAL A 379 9.45 -39.23 -54.87
CA VAL A 379 8.61 -38.34 -54.05
C VAL A 379 8.57 -36.94 -54.65
N SER A 380 7.35 -36.43 -54.89
CA SER A 380 7.15 -35.05 -55.32
C SER A 380 7.42 -34.07 -54.18
N ARG A 381 7.84 -32.84 -54.51
CA ARG A 381 8.16 -31.82 -53.50
C ARG A 381 6.99 -31.46 -52.59
N ALA A 382 5.76 -31.60 -53.11
CA ALA A 382 4.54 -31.32 -52.36
C ALA A 382 4.40 -32.18 -51.10
N TRP A 383 4.86 -33.43 -51.12
CA TRP A 383 4.70 -34.38 -50.01
C TRP A 383 5.42 -33.98 -48.72
N TYR A 384 6.53 -33.24 -48.82
CA TYR A 384 7.26 -32.78 -47.62
C TYR A 384 7.09 -31.27 -47.36
N ILE A 385 6.74 -30.47 -48.37
CA ILE A 385 6.50 -29.03 -48.19
C ILE A 385 5.11 -28.77 -47.60
N MET A 386 4.06 -29.41 -48.12
CA MET A 386 2.68 -29.15 -47.67
C MET A 386 2.46 -29.46 -46.19
N PRO A 387 2.92 -30.62 -45.64
CA PRO A 387 2.74 -30.89 -44.22
C PRO A 387 3.46 -29.86 -43.34
N VAL A 388 4.67 -29.45 -43.70
CA VAL A 388 5.42 -28.43 -42.95
C VAL A 388 4.69 -27.10 -42.95
N LEU A 389 4.14 -26.66 -44.08
CA LEU A 389 3.33 -25.44 -44.16
C LEU A 389 2.09 -25.53 -43.27
N VAL A 390 1.35 -26.65 -43.34
CA VAL A 390 0.17 -26.89 -42.50
C VAL A 390 0.54 -26.86 -41.02
N PHE A 391 1.64 -27.52 -40.62
CA PHE A 391 2.09 -27.52 -39.24
C PHE A 391 2.53 -26.15 -38.74
N TRP A 392 3.20 -25.35 -39.57
CA TRP A 392 3.51 -23.96 -39.24
C TRP A 392 2.24 -23.13 -39.07
N CYS A 393 1.25 -23.27 -39.98
CA CYS A 393 -0.02 -22.58 -39.84
C CYS A 393 -0.73 -22.97 -38.53
N ILE A 394 -0.80 -24.26 -38.21
CA ILE A 394 -1.41 -24.74 -36.96
C ILE A 394 -0.66 -24.19 -35.74
N ALA A 395 0.67 -24.25 -35.72
CA ALA A 395 1.48 -23.75 -34.61
C ALA A 395 1.29 -22.23 -34.41
N VAL A 396 1.25 -21.45 -35.50
CA VAL A 396 1.00 -20.00 -35.44
C VAL A 396 -0.42 -19.72 -34.94
N ILE A 397 -1.42 -20.42 -35.43
CA ILE A 397 -2.81 -20.26 -34.97
C ILE A 397 -2.90 -20.54 -33.47
N LEU A 398 -2.35 -21.67 -33.01
CA LEU A 398 -2.40 -22.06 -31.60
C LEU A 398 -1.58 -21.14 -30.70
N GLY A 399 -0.42 -20.67 -31.16
CA GLY A 399 0.43 -19.75 -30.38
C GLY A 399 -0.10 -18.33 -30.30
N MET A 400 -0.79 -17.84 -31.34
CA MET A 400 -1.42 -16.53 -31.34
C MET A 400 -2.82 -16.54 -30.69
N PHE A 401 -3.43 -17.72 -30.54
CA PHE A 401 -4.77 -17.87 -29.96
C PHE A 401 -4.96 -17.14 -28.62
N PRO A 402 -4.02 -17.18 -27.65
CA PRO A 402 -4.18 -16.48 -26.37
C PRO A 402 -4.15 -14.95 -26.47
N LEU A 403 -3.65 -14.39 -27.57
CA LEU A 403 -3.52 -12.93 -27.76
C LEU A 403 -4.80 -12.29 -28.32
N LEU A 404 -5.77 -13.09 -28.77
CA LEU A 404 -7.04 -12.56 -29.26
C LEU A 404 -7.85 -11.99 -28.09
N GLU A 405 -8.36 -10.77 -28.24
CA GLU A 405 -9.13 -10.08 -27.19
C GLU A 405 -10.36 -10.87 -26.74
N LEU A 406 -11.00 -11.61 -27.66
CA LEU A 406 -12.13 -12.50 -27.35
C LEU A 406 -11.76 -13.58 -26.32
N ASN A 407 -10.49 -13.98 -26.29
CA ASN A 407 -9.97 -15.00 -25.39
C ASN A 407 -9.38 -14.43 -24.09
N SER A 408 -9.36 -13.10 -23.94
CA SER A 408 -8.92 -12.44 -22.70
C SER A 408 -9.67 -13.00 -21.49
N VAL A 409 -10.94 -13.37 -21.66
CA VAL A 409 -11.73 -14.04 -20.63
C VAL A 409 -11.04 -15.29 -20.09
N TYR A 410 -10.43 -16.14 -20.91
CA TYR A 410 -9.84 -17.40 -20.43
C TYR A 410 -8.42 -17.25 -19.89
N PHE A 411 -7.62 -16.37 -20.50
CA PHE A 411 -6.19 -16.27 -20.22
C PHE A 411 -5.82 -15.16 -19.21
N VAL A 412 -6.69 -14.17 -19.00
CA VAL A 412 -6.48 -13.12 -18.00
C VAL A 412 -6.94 -13.62 -16.63
N THR A 413 -6.03 -13.62 -15.66
CA THR A 413 -6.27 -14.11 -14.30
C THR A 413 -6.81 -13.04 -13.35
N GLY A 414 -6.66 -11.77 -13.68
CA GLY A 414 -7.15 -10.65 -12.89
C GLY A 414 -7.04 -9.34 -13.66
N VAL A 415 -7.74 -8.32 -13.18
CA VAL A 415 -7.76 -6.98 -13.78
C VAL A 415 -7.12 -6.02 -12.80
N TRP A 416 -6.32 -5.10 -13.32
CA TRP A 416 -5.86 -3.95 -12.56
C TRP A 416 -6.94 -2.86 -12.64
N PHE A 417 -7.49 -2.50 -11.50
CA PHE A 417 -8.53 -1.50 -11.37
C PHE A 417 -8.10 -0.50 -10.29
N PRO A 418 -7.52 0.65 -10.67
CA PRO A 418 -7.16 1.67 -9.70
C PRO A 418 -8.47 2.26 -9.18
N ASN A 419 -8.77 2.02 -7.91
CA ASN A 419 -9.93 2.64 -7.29
C ASN A 419 -9.60 3.12 -5.88
N TYR A 420 -10.40 4.06 -5.43
CA TYR A 420 -10.27 4.63 -4.10
C TYR A 420 -10.83 3.71 -3.01
N PHE A 421 -11.68 2.73 -3.39
CA PHE A 421 -12.47 1.95 -2.44
C PHE A 421 -11.89 0.58 -2.08
N PHE A 422 -10.99 0.01 -2.88
CA PHE A 422 -10.36 -1.28 -2.59
C PHE A 422 -8.87 -1.09 -2.30
N ALA A 423 -8.44 -1.62 -1.15
CA ALA A 423 -7.03 -1.67 -0.76
C ALA A 423 -6.17 -2.50 -1.75
N LYS A 424 -6.79 -3.40 -2.52
CA LYS A 424 -6.11 -4.20 -3.55
C LYS A 424 -6.44 -3.66 -4.94
N GLN A 425 -5.45 -3.09 -5.61
CA GLN A 425 -5.61 -2.62 -7.00
C GLN A 425 -5.68 -3.76 -8.02
N LYS A 426 -5.27 -4.97 -7.64
CA LYS A 426 -5.37 -6.18 -8.45
C LYS A 426 -6.52 -7.04 -7.94
N VAL A 427 -7.58 -7.11 -8.72
CA VAL A 427 -8.76 -7.92 -8.38
C VAL A 427 -8.74 -9.21 -9.20
N GLY A 428 -8.90 -10.34 -8.52
CA GLY A 428 -8.96 -11.64 -9.18
C GLY A 428 -10.16 -11.70 -10.13
N LYS A 429 -10.05 -12.45 -11.24
CA LYS A 429 -11.16 -12.57 -12.19
C LYS A 429 -12.46 -13.08 -11.54
N ALA A 430 -12.36 -13.98 -10.56
CA ALA A 430 -13.53 -14.50 -9.83
C ALA A 430 -14.25 -13.41 -9.04
N GLU A 431 -13.49 -12.60 -8.30
CA GLU A 431 -13.99 -11.46 -7.53
C GLU A 431 -14.58 -10.39 -8.46
N MET A 432 -13.92 -10.05 -9.57
CA MET A 432 -14.47 -9.11 -10.55
C MET A 432 -15.79 -9.59 -11.16
N ASN A 433 -15.91 -10.89 -11.45
CA ASN A 433 -17.16 -11.45 -11.96
C ASN A 433 -18.28 -11.38 -10.92
N GLU A 434 -17.96 -11.52 -9.64
CA GLU A 434 -18.92 -11.36 -8.55
C GLU A 434 -19.36 -9.91 -8.42
N ILE A 435 -18.43 -8.96 -8.43
CA ILE A 435 -18.72 -7.52 -8.43
C ILE A 435 -19.60 -7.15 -9.63
N ALA A 436 -19.26 -7.61 -10.83
CA ALA A 436 -20.04 -7.34 -12.04
C ALA A 436 -21.47 -7.91 -11.96
N LYS A 437 -21.66 -9.08 -11.34
CA LYS A 437 -22.99 -9.66 -11.09
C LYS A 437 -23.79 -8.82 -10.10
N THR A 438 -23.16 -8.38 -9.01
CA THR A 438 -23.82 -7.53 -8.01
C THR A 438 -24.25 -6.20 -8.63
N ILE A 439 -23.38 -5.57 -9.44
CA ILE A 439 -23.70 -4.33 -10.16
C ILE A 439 -24.86 -4.55 -11.15
N SER A 440 -24.88 -5.67 -11.89
CA SER A 440 -25.96 -5.94 -12.84
C SER A 440 -27.30 -6.20 -12.16
N GLN A 441 -27.31 -6.89 -11.02
CA GLN A 441 -28.49 -7.08 -10.18
C GLN A 441 -29.01 -5.73 -9.65
N LEU A 442 -28.14 -4.89 -9.11
CA LEU A 442 -28.51 -3.55 -8.64
C LEU A 442 -29.07 -2.67 -9.77
N LYS A 443 -28.48 -2.73 -10.96
CA LYS A 443 -28.97 -2.01 -12.15
C LYS A 443 -30.33 -2.53 -12.63
N SER A 444 -30.60 -3.83 -12.49
CA SER A 444 -31.91 -4.40 -12.83
C SER A 444 -33.00 -4.04 -11.82
N GLN A 445 -32.62 -3.83 -10.56
CA GLN A 445 -33.53 -3.49 -9.46
C GLN A 445 -33.85 -1.99 -9.42
N TYR A 446 -32.94 -1.14 -9.89
CA TYR A 446 -33.08 0.31 -9.93
C TYR A 446 -33.09 0.78 -11.40
N ASN A 447 -34.30 0.96 -11.95
CA ASN A 447 -34.57 1.41 -13.32
C ASN A 447 -34.25 2.91 -13.54
N TYR A 448 -33.09 3.39 -13.08
CA TYR A 448 -32.66 4.77 -13.28
C TYR A 448 -31.75 4.85 -14.52
N PRO A 449 -32.02 5.77 -15.46
CA PRO A 449 -31.10 6.03 -16.56
C PRO A 449 -29.85 6.69 -15.97
N ILE A 450 -28.77 5.91 -15.86
CA ILE A 450 -27.46 6.46 -15.53
C ILE A 450 -26.94 7.14 -16.80
N ASN A 451 -27.25 8.43 -16.94
CA ASN A 451 -26.50 9.32 -17.82
C ASN A 451 -25.12 9.51 -17.18
N TRP A 452 -24.12 8.77 -17.65
CA TRP A 452 -22.73 9.15 -17.42
C TRP A 452 -22.47 10.39 -18.28
N PRO A 453 -22.14 11.56 -17.70
CA PRO A 453 -21.61 12.65 -18.50
C PRO A 453 -20.24 12.21 -19.02
N ASP A 454 -20.07 12.20 -20.33
CA ASP A 454 -18.77 12.05 -20.98
C ASP A 454 -17.88 13.23 -20.54
N THR A 455 -16.91 12.97 -19.67
CA THR A 455 -15.72 13.80 -19.47
C THR A 455 -14.49 12.92 -19.30
#